data_AF-A0A7Y4AMS7-F1
#
_entry.id   AF-A0A7Y4AMS7-F1
#
_cell.length_a   1.000
_cell.length_b   1.000
_cell.length_c   1.000
_cell.angle_alpha   90.00
_cell.angle_beta   90.00
_cell.angle_gamma   90.00
#
_symmetry.space_group_name_H-M   'P 1'
#
loop_
_entity.id
_entity.type
_entity.pdbx_description
1 polymer ?
#
loop_
_entity_poly.entity_id
_entity_poly.type
_entity_poly.pdbx_seq_one_letter_code
_entity_poly.pdbx_strand_id
1 'polypeptide(L)'
;MSIIVRIITALFCFSAFFTQADTITSLTEKAQQQDPQSQYLLAQSYDLGVDVEANADNAFYWYSQAAENGHIKSQLKLANFLALGIGTEKNPQAAIRWYSQLASRGNPTAPLELAKIYEHYPYSTLNPLDLAEVWYQVATYYDDNAQDGYSRVLEAKFNARREKQISEIEQLNSAFSEEEQSGSLVEPNRAPTPAPFLVTSDYLSISVLLILLGGLAIAFKKVRTKQSHKANEQHQALEAQVKSKNFTIKQQKRQLEAMFREVKKHQASKDTQKLKIACALFGYSANSIPPPKSIKIRYKQLSKIYHPDLHGSDDEMKRLNAALKTILQNVTKK
;
A
#
# COMPACT_ATOMS: atom_id res chain seq x y z
N MET A 1 52.25 50.27 21.13
CA MET A 1 51.86 49.02 20.43
C MET A 1 50.79 48.30 21.24
N SER A 2 49.72 49.02 21.58
CA SER A 2 48.72 48.65 22.59
C SER A 2 47.41 49.29 22.13
N ILE A 3 46.27 48.69 22.45
CA ILE A 3 44.91 49.11 22.03
C ILE A 3 44.54 48.68 20.60
N ILE A 4 45.22 49.12 19.54
CA ILE A 4 44.79 48.79 18.14
C ILE A 4 44.84 47.27 17.87
N VAL A 5 45.91 46.59 18.29
CA VAL A 5 46.04 45.13 18.14
C VAL A 5 44.97 44.40 18.97
N ARG A 6 44.61 44.93 20.15
CA ARG A 6 43.57 44.34 21.02
C ARG A 6 42.16 44.51 20.47
N ILE A 7 41.87 45.64 19.81
CA ILE A 7 40.59 45.89 19.14
C ILE A 7 40.46 45.01 17.90
N ILE A 8 41.54 44.85 17.13
CA ILE A 8 41.54 43.96 15.96
C ILE A 8 41.39 42.50 16.37
N THR A 9 42.07 42.03 17.43
CA THR A 9 41.86 40.66 17.94
C THR A 9 40.49 40.47 18.57
N ALA A 10 39.92 41.49 19.23
CA ALA A 10 38.57 41.41 19.78
C ALA A 10 37.50 41.36 18.66
N LEU A 11 37.67 42.12 17.57
CA LEU A 11 36.83 42.05 16.37
C LEU A 11 36.97 40.71 15.64
N PHE A 12 38.18 40.13 15.60
CA PHE A 12 38.43 38.81 15.02
C PHE A 12 37.91 37.65 15.88
N CYS A 13 37.80 37.84 17.20
CA CYS A 13 37.11 36.90 18.09
C CYS A 13 35.59 37.11 18.12
N PHE A 14 35.09 38.30 17.82
CA PHE A 14 33.65 38.56 17.72
C PHE A 14 33.03 37.96 16.43
N SER A 15 33.81 37.85 15.35
CA SER A 15 33.37 37.19 14.12
C SER A 15 33.39 35.65 14.20
N ALA A 16 34.07 35.06 15.20
CA ALA A 16 34.07 33.62 15.45
C ALA A 16 32.82 33.13 16.23
N PHE A 17 31.93 34.04 16.64
CA PHE A 17 30.63 33.76 17.25
C PHE A 17 29.44 34.01 16.31
N PHE A 18 29.67 34.06 14.99
CA PHE A 18 28.57 33.82 14.07
C PHE A 18 28.21 32.33 14.15
N THR A 19 27.15 32.03 14.89
CA THR A 19 26.38 30.80 14.72
C THR A 19 26.17 30.62 13.22
N GLN A 20 26.77 29.58 12.64
CA GLN A 20 26.55 29.22 11.25
C GLN A 20 25.08 28.81 11.14
N ALA A 21 24.20 29.77 10.85
CA ALA A 21 22.85 29.45 10.41
C ALA A 21 23.05 28.67 9.11
N ASP A 22 22.75 27.37 9.14
CA ASP A 22 22.81 26.53 7.95
C ASP A 22 21.94 27.20 6.88
N THR A 23 22.54 27.58 5.74
CA THR A 23 21.77 28.16 4.63
C THR A 23 20.77 27.13 4.13
N ILE A 24 19.63 27.58 3.60
CA ILE A 24 18.60 26.67 3.08
C ILE A 24 19.15 25.66 2.06
N THR A 25 20.17 26.05 1.29
CA THR A 25 20.88 25.20 0.35
C THR A 25 21.64 24.06 1.03
N SER A 26 22.42 24.37 2.08
CA SER A 26 23.13 23.36 2.87
C SER A 26 22.14 22.43 3.59
N LEU A 27 21.06 23.01 4.10
CA LEU A 27 20.02 22.30 4.80
C LEU A 27 19.26 21.33 3.87
N THR A 28 19.03 21.73 2.62
CA THR A 28 18.45 20.87 1.57
C THR A 28 19.37 19.71 1.23
N GLU A 29 20.68 19.95 1.10
CA GLU A 29 21.66 18.89 0.83
C GLU A 29 21.69 17.83 1.96
N LYS A 30 21.77 18.27 3.21
CA LYS A 30 21.72 17.36 4.38
C LYS A 30 20.38 16.62 4.45
N ALA A 31 19.26 17.29 4.17
CA ALA A 31 17.94 16.68 4.16
C ALA A 31 17.80 15.57 3.09
N GLN A 32 18.43 15.75 1.91
CA GLN A 32 18.50 14.74 0.86
C GLN A 32 19.38 13.54 1.26
N GLN A 33 20.38 13.75 2.12
CA GLN A 33 21.18 12.69 2.73
C GLN A 33 20.46 12.00 3.90
N GLN A 34 19.14 12.18 4.02
CA GLN A 34 18.28 11.56 5.03
C GLN A 34 18.57 12.02 6.48
N ASP A 35 19.23 13.17 6.67
CA ASP A 35 19.42 13.74 8.01
C ASP A 35 18.07 14.21 8.60
N PRO A 36 17.55 13.58 9.68
CA PRO A 36 16.19 13.85 10.17
C PRO A 36 16.03 15.27 10.72
N GLN A 37 17.10 15.84 11.28
CA GLN A 37 17.10 17.19 11.84
C GLN A 37 17.00 18.23 10.71
N SER A 38 17.78 18.08 9.65
CA SER A 38 17.72 18.95 8.48
C SER A 38 16.39 18.82 7.76
N GLN A 39 15.84 17.61 7.62
CA GLN A 39 14.49 17.43 7.07
C GLN A 39 13.42 18.15 7.91
N TYR A 40 13.51 18.08 9.25
CA TYR A 40 12.61 18.81 10.14
C TYR A 40 12.72 20.33 9.99
N LEU A 41 13.95 20.86 9.93
CA LEU A 41 14.16 22.29 9.79
C LEU A 41 13.67 22.78 8.42
N LEU A 42 13.87 22.00 7.35
CA LEU A 42 13.39 22.33 6.01
C LEU A 42 11.86 22.36 5.97
N ALA A 43 11.23 21.37 6.62
CA ALA A 43 9.79 21.33 6.77
C ALA A 43 9.29 22.56 7.54
N GLN A 44 9.98 22.97 8.61
CA GLN A 44 9.62 24.15 9.39
C GLN A 44 9.79 25.45 8.59
N SER A 45 10.82 25.56 7.76
CA SER A 45 11.02 26.67 6.84
C SER A 45 9.85 26.80 5.86
N TYR A 46 9.38 25.69 5.28
CA TYR A 46 8.18 25.68 4.43
C TYR A 46 6.86 25.87 5.20
N ASP A 47 6.74 25.39 6.45
CA ASP A 47 5.54 25.55 7.30
C ASP A 47 5.34 27.04 7.67
N LEU A 48 6.43 27.70 8.07
CA LEU A 48 6.40 29.07 8.59
C LEU A 48 6.72 30.15 7.55
N GLY A 49 7.25 29.78 6.38
CA GLY A 49 7.75 30.72 5.38
C GLY A 49 9.03 31.44 5.79
N VAL A 50 9.91 30.76 6.53
CA VAL A 50 11.21 31.30 6.98
C VAL A 50 12.28 30.85 6.01
N ASP A 51 13.01 31.80 5.43
CA ASP A 51 14.06 31.61 4.40
C ASP A 51 13.58 31.05 3.03
N VAL A 52 12.35 30.51 2.96
CA VAL A 52 11.65 30.07 1.75
C VAL A 52 10.19 30.50 1.79
N GLU A 53 9.54 30.57 0.64
CA GLU A 53 8.09 30.80 0.58
C GLU A 53 7.34 29.65 1.28
N ALA A 54 6.33 30.00 2.09
CA ALA A 54 5.52 29.03 2.79
C ALA A 54 4.81 28.11 1.80
N ASN A 55 4.90 26.80 2.01
CA ASN A 55 4.28 25.81 1.15
C ASN A 55 3.90 24.57 1.98
N ALA A 56 2.59 24.39 2.18
CA ALA A 56 2.06 23.32 3.01
C ALA A 56 2.39 21.92 2.46
N ASP A 57 2.41 21.72 1.13
CA ASP A 57 2.72 20.44 0.50
C ASP A 57 4.18 20.05 0.71
N ASN A 58 5.10 21.00 0.55
CA ASN A 58 6.52 20.79 0.84
C ASN A 58 6.79 20.59 2.33
N ALA A 59 6.10 21.34 3.20
CA ALA A 59 6.18 21.14 4.64
C ALA A 59 5.70 19.74 5.03
N PHE A 60 4.56 19.30 4.48
CA PHE A 60 4.02 17.96 4.68
C PHE A 60 5.02 16.89 4.22
N TYR A 61 5.59 17.04 3.02
CA TYR A 61 6.57 16.12 2.47
C TYR A 61 7.79 15.99 3.39
N TRP A 62 8.43 17.09 3.77
CA TRP A 62 9.64 17.06 4.59
C TRP A 62 9.38 16.63 6.04
N TYR A 63 8.23 17.01 6.63
CA TYR A 63 7.82 16.44 7.92
C TYR A 63 7.58 14.93 7.83
N SER A 64 7.03 14.44 6.72
CA SER A 64 6.86 13.00 6.49
C SER A 64 8.20 12.27 6.45
N GLN A 65 9.16 12.77 5.68
CA GLN A 65 10.50 12.18 5.60
C GLN A 65 11.22 12.19 6.95
N ALA A 66 11.19 13.32 7.66
CA ALA A 66 11.79 13.42 8.99
C ALA A 66 11.14 12.45 9.99
N ALA A 67 9.81 12.30 9.94
CA ALA A 67 9.06 11.40 10.81
C ALA A 67 9.40 9.92 10.56
N GLU A 68 9.51 9.53 9.28
CA GLU A 68 9.95 8.19 8.85
C GLU A 68 11.38 7.89 9.31
N ASN A 69 12.26 8.89 9.27
CA ASN A 69 13.63 8.79 9.79
C ASN A 69 13.74 8.99 11.32
N GLY A 70 12.61 8.91 12.05
CA GLY A 70 12.60 8.85 13.51
C GLY A 70 12.58 10.20 14.25
N HIS A 71 12.46 11.32 13.55
CA HIS A 71 12.40 12.63 14.20
C HIS A 71 11.06 12.85 14.94
N ILE A 72 11.09 12.82 16.28
CA ILE A 72 9.90 12.80 17.14
C ILE A 72 8.99 14.02 16.95
N LYS A 73 9.56 15.24 16.85
CA LYS A 73 8.73 16.44 16.64
C LYS A 73 8.05 16.42 15.26
N SER A 74 8.70 15.83 14.26
CA SER A 74 8.11 15.68 12.93
C SER A 74 6.98 14.66 12.93
N GLN A 75 7.08 13.58 13.70
CA GLN A 75 5.98 12.61 13.86
C GLN A 75 4.74 13.30 14.44
N LEU A 76 4.90 14.17 15.43
CA LEU A 76 3.80 14.94 16.00
C LEU A 76 3.23 15.95 15.00
N LYS A 77 4.09 16.68 14.27
CA LYS A 77 3.67 17.63 13.23
C LYS A 77 2.93 16.95 12.09
N LEU A 78 3.42 15.80 11.63
CA LEU A 78 2.79 14.98 10.61
C LEU A 78 1.41 14.48 11.05
N ALA A 79 1.28 14.01 12.29
CA ALA A 79 -0.01 13.59 12.84
C ALA A 79 -1.03 14.75 12.85
N ASN A 80 -0.60 15.96 13.20
CA ASN A 80 -1.42 17.16 13.13
C ASN A 80 -1.82 17.50 11.68
N PHE A 81 -0.87 17.47 10.75
CA PHE A 81 -1.14 17.77 9.35
C PHE A 81 -2.12 16.78 8.74
N LEU A 82 -2.00 15.48 9.04
CA LEU A 82 -2.94 14.46 8.60
C LEU A 82 -4.33 14.64 9.23
N ALA A 83 -4.41 14.99 10.51
CA ALA A 83 -5.69 15.22 11.19
C ALA A 83 -6.43 16.45 10.62
N LEU A 84 -5.69 17.51 10.30
CA LEU A 84 -6.25 18.77 9.81
C LEU A 84 -6.35 18.86 8.28
N GLY A 85 -5.64 18.00 7.55
CA GLY A 85 -5.54 18.04 6.08
C GLY A 85 -4.69 19.22 5.58
N ILE A 86 -3.55 19.46 6.23
CA ILE A 86 -2.61 20.53 5.84
C ILE A 86 -1.56 19.92 4.91
N GLY A 87 -1.46 20.44 3.69
CA GLY A 87 -0.55 19.92 2.66
C GLY A 87 -0.89 18.52 2.14
N THR A 88 -2.08 18.01 2.49
CA THR A 88 -2.58 16.69 2.12
C THR A 88 -4.09 16.61 2.39
N GLU A 89 -4.76 15.57 1.93
CA GLU A 89 -6.15 15.29 2.31
C GLU A 89 -6.25 14.86 3.78
N LYS A 90 -7.34 15.22 4.45
CA LYS A 90 -7.61 14.79 5.83
C LYS A 90 -7.58 13.27 5.93
N ASN A 91 -6.75 12.75 6.83
CA ASN A 91 -6.60 11.32 7.09
C ASN A 91 -6.54 11.05 8.60
N PRO A 92 -7.70 11.01 9.28
CA PRO A 92 -7.76 10.79 10.73
C PRO A 92 -7.22 9.41 11.13
N GLN A 93 -7.35 8.40 10.27
CA GLN A 93 -6.83 7.06 10.54
C GLN A 93 -5.30 7.06 10.59
N ALA A 94 -4.64 7.72 9.64
CA ALA A 94 -3.18 7.87 9.66
C ALA A 94 -2.71 8.72 10.85
N ALA A 95 -3.45 9.78 11.21
CA ALA A 95 -3.17 10.58 12.40
C ALA A 95 -3.26 9.75 13.70
N ILE A 96 -4.29 8.90 13.85
CA ILE A 96 -4.43 7.97 14.97
C ILE A 96 -3.21 7.07 15.08
N ARG A 97 -2.70 6.51 13.97
CA ARG A 97 -1.50 5.66 13.99
C ARG A 97 -0.31 6.39 14.63
N TRP A 98 -0.01 7.60 14.16
CA TRP A 98 1.11 8.38 14.66
C TRP A 98 0.93 8.79 16.12
N TYR A 99 -0.26 9.30 16.50
CA TYR A 99 -0.51 9.67 17.89
C TYR A 99 -0.47 8.47 18.83
N SER A 100 -1.01 7.31 18.45
CA SER A 100 -0.95 6.11 19.31
C SER A 100 0.48 5.64 19.55
N GLN A 101 1.34 5.69 18.52
CA GLN A 101 2.77 5.38 18.67
C GLN A 101 3.50 6.42 19.55
N LEU A 102 3.14 7.70 19.45
CA LEU A 102 3.71 8.75 20.29
C LEU A 102 3.25 8.60 21.75
N ALA A 103 1.98 8.28 21.97
CA ALA A 103 1.39 8.07 23.29
C ALA A 103 2.05 6.88 24.00
N SER A 104 2.30 5.77 23.31
CA SER A 104 3.00 4.60 23.90
C SER A 104 4.44 4.91 24.30
N ARG A 105 5.08 5.88 23.63
CA ARG A 105 6.41 6.40 23.96
C ARG A 105 6.39 7.53 25.00
N GLY A 106 5.23 7.81 25.60
CA GLY A 106 5.10 8.79 26.68
C GLY A 106 4.96 10.25 26.22
N ASN A 107 4.63 10.51 24.96
CA ASN A 107 4.34 11.87 24.52
C ASN A 107 3.06 12.40 25.21
N PRO A 108 3.10 13.52 25.95
CA PRO A 108 1.96 14.00 26.73
C PRO A 108 0.85 14.65 25.88
N THR A 109 1.18 15.10 24.66
CA THR A 109 0.22 15.76 23.76
C THR A 109 -0.61 14.75 22.99
N ALA A 110 -0.03 13.60 22.63
CA ALA A 110 -0.67 12.62 21.76
C ALA A 110 -2.00 12.03 22.29
N PRO A 111 -2.15 11.68 23.59
CA PRO A 111 -3.43 11.21 24.12
C PRO A 111 -4.56 12.23 24.00
N LEU A 112 -4.26 13.52 24.19
CA LEU A 112 -5.25 14.59 24.06
C LEU A 112 -5.72 14.72 22.60
N GLU A 113 -4.80 14.65 21.64
CA GLU A 113 -5.15 14.72 20.22
C GLU A 113 -5.93 13.47 19.74
N LEU A 114 -5.60 12.28 20.26
CA LEU A 114 -6.39 11.07 20.02
C LEU A 114 -7.82 11.21 20.54
N ALA A 115 -7.99 11.73 21.76
CA ALA A 115 -9.30 11.94 22.35
C ALA A 115 -10.16 12.88 21.48
N LYS A 116 -9.59 14.00 21.01
CA LYS A 116 -10.26 14.92 20.07
C LYS A 116 -10.68 14.23 18.77
N ILE A 117 -9.84 13.35 18.21
CA ILE A 117 -10.21 12.61 16.99
C ILE A 117 -11.37 11.66 17.28
N TYR A 118 -11.33 10.89 18.37
CA TYR A 118 -12.43 9.97 18.71
C TYR A 118 -13.74 10.69 19.08
N GLU A 119 -13.65 11.88 19.66
CA GLU A 119 -14.82 12.73 19.95
C GLU A 119 -15.45 13.29 18.66
N HIS A 120 -14.61 13.73 17.72
CA HIS A 120 -15.07 14.38 16.51
C HIS A 120 -15.56 13.42 15.41
N TYR A 121 -14.90 12.26 15.25
CA TYR A 121 -15.19 11.31 14.19
C TYR A 121 -16.07 10.17 14.69
N PRO A 122 -17.29 9.99 14.14
CA PRO A 122 -18.14 8.88 14.54
C PRO A 122 -17.47 7.56 14.16
N TYR A 123 -17.64 6.54 15.01
CA TYR A 123 -17.02 5.23 14.83
C TYR A 123 -17.29 4.59 13.46
N SER A 124 -18.43 4.89 12.81
CA SER A 124 -18.76 4.43 11.46
C SER A 124 -17.82 4.93 10.35
N THR A 125 -17.09 6.02 10.59
CA THR A 125 -16.10 6.58 9.65
C THR A 125 -14.70 6.01 9.83
N LEU A 126 -14.42 5.41 11.00
CA LEU A 126 -13.16 4.79 11.32
C LEU A 126 -13.27 3.29 11.08
N ASN A 127 -12.36 2.71 10.31
CA ASN A 127 -12.36 1.26 10.11
C ASN A 127 -11.94 0.55 11.41
N PRO A 128 -12.81 -0.29 12.01
CA PRO A 128 -12.50 -1.02 13.24
C PRO A 128 -11.21 -1.83 13.17
N LEU A 129 -10.92 -2.45 12.02
CA LEU A 129 -9.71 -3.26 11.83
C LEU A 129 -8.45 -2.41 11.80
N ASP A 130 -8.51 -1.19 11.26
CA ASP A 130 -7.37 -0.28 11.26
C ASP A 130 -7.09 0.26 12.67
N LEU A 131 -8.13 0.49 13.48
CA LEU A 131 -7.97 0.84 14.89
C LEU A 131 -7.36 -0.32 15.70
N ALA A 132 -7.89 -1.53 15.52
CA ALA A 132 -7.40 -2.72 16.20
C ALA A 132 -5.93 -3.01 15.85
N GLU A 133 -5.55 -2.86 14.58
CA GLU A 133 -4.16 -3.01 14.11
C GLU A 133 -3.21 -2.09 14.88
N VAL A 134 -3.57 -0.81 15.03
CA VAL A 134 -2.75 0.18 15.75
C VAL A 134 -2.56 -0.23 17.20
N TRP A 135 -3.63 -0.61 17.90
CA TRP A 135 -3.54 -0.98 19.30
C TRP A 135 -2.81 -2.31 19.52
N TYR A 136 -3.00 -3.31 18.66
CA TYR A 136 -2.19 -4.52 18.71
C TYR A 136 -0.71 -4.22 18.45
N GLN A 137 -0.39 -3.35 17.48
CA GLN A 137 0.99 -2.92 17.22
C GLN A 137 1.60 -2.18 18.41
N VAL A 138 0.82 -1.40 19.17
CA VAL A 138 1.30 -0.78 20.41
C VAL A 138 1.46 -1.82 21.52
N ALA A 139 0.55 -2.79 21.62
CA ALA A 139 0.57 -3.80 22.66
C ALA A 139 1.74 -4.80 22.52
N THR A 140 2.25 -5.06 21.31
CA THR A 140 3.40 -5.95 21.10
C THR A 140 4.69 -5.47 21.74
N TYR A 141 4.78 -4.19 22.14
CA TYR A 141 5.91 -3.70 22.93
C TYR A 141 5.89 -4.17 24.39
N TYR A 142 4.73 -4.62 24.89
CA TYR A 142 4.52 -4.94 26.31
C TYR A 142 4.05 -6.39 26.54
N ASP A 143 3.35 -7.00 25.59
CA ASP A 143 2.78 -8.34 25.69
C ASP A 143 3.01 -9.13 24.40
N ASP A 144 3.79 -10.21 24.49
CA ASP A 144 4.07 -11.11 23.37
C ASP A 144 2.80 -11.77 22.83
N ASN A 145 1.75 -11.93 23.64
CA ASN A 145 0.46 -12.48 23.20
C ASN A 145 -0.29 -11.54 22.25
N ALA A 146 0.05 -10.25 22.21
CA ALA A 146 -0.55 -9.29 21.28
C ALA A 146 -0.23 -9.61 19.81
N GLN A 147 0.85 -10.36 19.54
CA GLN A 147 1.29 -10.73 18.19
C GLN A 147 0.26 -11.62 17.47
N ASP A 148 -0.43 -12.50 18.20
CA ASP A 148 -1.49 -13.34 17.65
C ASP A 148 -2.70 -12.49 17.24
N GLY A 149 -3.06 -11.49 18.06
CA GLY A 149 -4.10 -10.53 17.75
C GLY A 149 -3.78 -9.67 16.52
N TYR A 150 -2.56 -9.16 16.45
CA TYR A 150 -2.05 -8.43 15.29
C TYR A 150 -2.15 -9.26 14.01
N SER A 151 -1.69 -10.52 14.06
CA SER A 151 -1.71 -11.45 12.92
C SER A 151 -3.13 -11.73 12.42
N ARG A 152 -4.09 -11.96 13.34
CA ARG A 152 -5.51 -12.14 13.00
C ARG A 152 -6.11 -10.92 12.31
N VAL A 153 -5.79 -9.71 12.78
CA VAL A 153 -6.27 -8.47 12.16
C VAL A 153 -5.70 -8.29 10.75
N LEU A 154 -4.41 -8.56 10.55
CA LEU A 154 -3.79 -8.51 9.22
C LEU A 154 -4.43 -9.51 8.25
N GLU A 155 -4.70 -10.73 8.70
CA GLU A 155 -5.39 -11.75 7.91
C GLU A 155 -6.80 -11.29 7.53
N ALA A 156 -7.58 -10.77 8.48
CA ALA A 156 -8.92 -10.24 8.23
C ALA A 156 -8.89 -9.08 7.21
N LYS A 157 -7.93 -8.16 7.33
CA LYS A 157 -7.74 -7.06 6.37
C LYS A 157 -7.38 -7.57 4.98
N PHE A 158 -6.53 -8.59 4.89
CA PHE A 158 -6.17 -9.22 3.62
C PHE A 158 -7.39 -9.88 2.95
N ASN A 159 -8.17 -10.64 3.72
CA ASN A 159 -9.37 -11.31 3.23
C ASN A 159 -10.41 -10.28 2.75
N ALA A 160 -10.67 -9.22 3.52
CA ALA A 160 -11.60 -8.16 3.13
C ALA A 160 -11.20 -7.46 1.82
N ARG A 161 -9.90 -7.21 1.60
CA ARG A 161 -9.40 -6.66 0.34
C ARG A 161 -9.60 -7.62 -0.83
N ARG A 162 -9.34 -8.91 -0.60
CA ARG A 162 -9.50 -9.95 -1.62
C ARG A 162 -10.97 -10.11 -2.01
N GLU A 163 -11.89 -10.10 -1.05
CA GLU A 163 -13.34 -10.14 -1.31
C GLU A 163 -13.79 -8.94 -2.14
N LYS A 164 -13.34 -7.73 -1.78
CA LYS A 164 -13.62 -6.52 -2.57
C LYS A 164 -13.14 -6.66 -4.01
N GLN A 165 -11.90 -7.11 -4.22
CA GLN A 165 -11.36 -7.34 -5.56
C GLN A 165 -12.16 -8.38 -6.36
N ILE A 166 -12.61 -9.46 -5.72
CA ILE A 166 -13.43 -10.48 -6.38
C ILE A 166 -14.79 -9.88 -6.79
N SER A 167 -15.43 -9.10 -5.90
CA SER A 167 -16.70 -8.45 -6.21
C SER A 167 -16.58 -7.41 -7.33
N GLU A 168 -15.48 -6.65 -7.38
CA GLU A 168 -15.18 -5.70 -8.45
C GLU A 168 -15.00 -6.42 -9.80
N ILE A 169 -14.31 -7.56 -9.81
CA ILE A 169 -14.13 -8.39 -11.01
C ILE A 169 -15.47 -8.97 -11.48
N GLU A 170 -16.31 -9.44 -10.56
CA GLU A 170 -17.64 -9.97 -10.89
C GLU A 170 -18.53 -8.91 -11.52
N GLN A 171 -18.56 -7.69 -10.95
CA GLN A 171 -19.28 -6.55 -11.53
C GLN A 171 -18.81 -6.19 -12.94
N LEU A 172 -17.49 -6.20 -13.16
CA LEU A 172 -16.91 -5.94 -14.50
C LEU A 172 -17.29 -7.04 -15.51
N ASN A 173 -17.29 -8.31 -15.09
CA ASN A 173 -17.69 -9.41 -15.96
C ASN A 173 -19.19 -9.38 -16.31
N SER A 174 -20.04 -9.01 -15.35
CA SER A 174 -21.47 -8.78 -15.60
C SER A 174 -21.68 -7.64 -16.59
N ALA A 175 -21.00 -6.50 -16.41
CA ALA A 175 -21.09 -5.36 -17.33
C ALA A 175 -20.64 -5.72 -18.76
N PHE A 176 -19.56 -6.50 -18.91
CA PHE A 176 -19.06 -6.92 -20.23
C PHE A 176 -20.02 -7.87 -20.96
N SER A 177 -20.71 -8.73 -20.20
CA SER A 177 -21.69 -9.67 -20.74
C SER A 177 -22.94 -8.97 -21.28
N GLU A 178 -23.30 -7.80 -20.73
CA GLU A 178 -24.42 -6.97 -21.19
C GLU A 178 -24.07 -6.16 -22.47
N GLU A 179 -22.82 -5.72 -22.61
CA GLU A 179 -22.35 -5.00 -23.80
C GLU A 179 -22.31 -5.90 -25.04
N GLU A 180 -21.90 -7.17 -24.91
CA GLU A 180 -21.88 -8.15 -26.01
C GLU A 180 -23.28 -8.50 -26.56
N GLN A 181 -24.34 -8.36 -25.75
CA GLN A 181 -25.72 -8.62 -26.19
C GLN A 181 -26.39 -7.42 -26.88
N SER A 182 -25.90 -6.19 -26.68
CA SER A 182 -26.49 -4.98 -27.29
C SER A 182 -25.96 -4.65 -28.70
N GLY A 183 -24.93 -5.36 -29.15
CA GLY A 183 -24.26 -5.17 -30.44
C GLY A 183 -24.80 -6.01 -31.60
N SER A 184 -26.11 -6.09 -31.82
CA SER A 184 -26.63 -6.63 -33.09
C SER A 184 -28.03 -6.13 -33.41
N LEU A 185 -28.20 -5.74 -34.69
CA LEU A 185 -29.42 -5.32 -35.41
C LEU A 185 -29.75 -3.81 -35.36
N VAL A 186 -29.45 -3.09 -36.45
CA VAL A 186 -30.45 -2.43 -37.32
C VAL A 186 -29.81 -2.12 -38.69
N GLU A 187 -30.29 -2.78 -39.74
CA GLU A 187 -30.22 -2.33 -41.15
C GLU A 187 -31.38 -1.35 -41.41
N PRO A 188 -31.22 -0.22 -42.15
CA PRO A 188 -32.35 0.59 -42.57
C PRO A 188 -32.65 0.36 -44.05
N ASN A 189 -33.90 -0.02 -44.36
CA ASN A 189 -34.39 -0.01 -45.74
C ASN A 189 -35.79 0.61 -45.86
N ARG A 190 -35.90 1.44 -46.90
CA ARG A 190 -37.08 1.93 -47.65
C ARG A 190 -37.96 3.07 -47.14
N ALA A 191 -37.94 4.15 -47.93
CA ALA A 191 -39.03 5.10 -48.16
C ALA A 191 -40.15 4.49 -49.04
N PRO A 192 -41.35 5.13 -49.11
CA PRO A 192 -41.74 5.78 -50.36
C PRO A 192 -42.55 7.11 -50.23
N THR A 193 -42.50 7.87 -51.32
CA THR A 193 -43.14 9.14 -51.75
C THR A 193 -44.62 8.98 -52.24
N PRO A 194 -45.36 9.93 -52.89
CA PRO A 194 -45.26 11.42 -53.08
C PRO A 194 -46.59 12.26 -53.08
N ALA A 195 -46.43 13.60 -53.20
CA ALA A 195 -47.20 14.62 -53.97
C ALA A 195 -48.54 15.23 -53.45
N PRO A 196 -49.02 16.42 -53.95
CA PRO A 196 -48.42 17.33 -54.95
C PRO A 196 -48.67 18.89 -54.78
N PHE A 197 -48.06 19.69 -55.69
CA PHE A 197 -48.53 20.99 -56.28
C PHE A 197 -48.59 22.25 -55.36
N LEU A 198 -48.18 23.50 -55.66
CA LEU A 198 -48.02 24.33 -56.89
C LEU A 198 -46.94 25.43 -56.70
N VAL A 199 -46.62 26.10 -57.82
CA VAL A 199 -45.53 27.05 -58.13
C VAL A 199 -45.75 28.48 -57.60
N THR A 200 -44.69 29.16 -57.12
CA THR A 200 -44.31 30.53 -57.55
C THR A 200 -42.82 30.81 -57.31
N SER A 201 -42.22 31.50 -58.29
CA SER A 201 -40.88 32.09 -58.37
C SER A 201 -40.22 32.49 -57.05
N ASP A 202 -39.00 31.97 -56.80
CA ASP A 202 -37.89 32.70 -56.17
C ASP A 202 -36.55 31.97 -56.39
N TYR A 203 -35.94 32.14 -57.58
CA TYR A 203 -34.63 31.55 -57.87
C TYR A 203 -33.48 32.15 -57.03
N LEU A 204 -33.68 33.36 -56.48
CA LEU A 204 -32.74 34.01 -55.55
C LEU A 204 -32.80 33.39 -54.14
N SER A 205 -33.95 32.87 -53.69
CA SER A 205 -34.07 32.26 -52.36
C SER A 205 -33.46 30.85 -52.32
N ILE A 206 -33.62 30.06 -53.39
CA ILE A 206 -33.09 28.69 -53.47
C ILE A 206 -31.55 28.67 -53.56
N SER A 207 -30.94 29.61 -54.28
CA SER A 207 -29.47 29.69 -54.38
C SER A 207 -28.81 30.09 -53.05
N VAL A 208 -29.41 31.03 -52.32
CA VAL A 208 -28.99 31.38 -50.95
C VAL A 208 -29.18 30.22 -49.99
N LEU A 209 -30.27 29.46 -50.11
CA LEU A 209 -30.53 28.26 -49.30
C LEU A 209 -29.52 27.16 -49.57
N LEU A 210 -29.13 26.92 -50.83
CA LEU A 210 -28.10 25.92 -51.18
C LEU A 210 -26.71 26.31 -50.68
N ILE A 211 -26.35 27.60 -50.70
CA ILE A 211 -25.10 28.11 -50.13
C ILE A 211 -25.12 27.97 -48.59
N LEU A 212 -26.24 28.28 -47.94
CA LEU A 212 -26.42 28.08 -46.50
C LEU A 212 -26.36 26.60 -46.10
N LEU A 213 -27.01 25.72 -46.86
CA LEU A 213 -26.97 24.27 -46.65
C LEU A 213 -25.56 23.70 -46.90
N GLY A 214 -24.86 24.18 -47.92
CA GLY A 214 -23.46 23.83 -48.19
C GLY A 214 -22.51 24.30 -47.07
N GLY A 215 -22.68 25.53 -46.60
CA GLY A 215 -21.94 26.08 -45.45
C GLY A 215 -22.20 25.31 -44.16
N LEU A 216 -23.46 24.95 -43.89
CA LEU A 216 -23.84 24.08 -42.77
C LEU A 216 -23.21 22.69 -42.90
N ALA A 217 -23.25 22.06 -44.09
CA ALA A 217 -22.63 20.75 -44.30
C ALA A 217 -21.11 20.75 -44.09
N ILE A 218 -20.41 21.80 -44.51
CA ILE A 218 -18.97 21.98 -44.26
C ILE A 218 -18.70 22.21 -42.77
N ALA A 219 -19.51 23.03 -42.10
CA ALA A 219 -19.42 23.25 -40.66
C ALA A 219 -19.66 21.95 -39.87
N PHE A 220 -20.69 21.17 -40.24
CA PHE A 220 -20.98 19.86 -39.67
C PHE A 220 -19.85 18.85 -39.90
N LYS A 221 -19.25 18.79 -41.09
CA LYS A 221 -18.07 17.96 -41.34
C LYS A 221 -16.89 18.37 -40.46
N LYS A 222 -16.63 19.68 -40.29
CA LYS A 222 -15.54 20.21 -39.47
C LYS A 222 -15.76 19.96 -37.97
N VAL A 223 -16.99 20.03 -37.48
CA VAL A 223 -17.35 19.67 -36.11
C VAL A 223 -17.19 18.17 -35.88
N ARG A 224 -17.65 17.33 -36.82
CA ARG A 224 -17.52 15.87 -36.72
C ARG A 224 -16.06 15.41 -36.76
N THR A 225 -15.21 16.01 -37.59
CA THR A 225 -13.77 15.71 -37.61
C THR A 225 -13.07 16.16 -36.32
N LYS A 226 -13.42 17.34 -35.78
CA LYS A 226 -12.88 17.82 -34.50
C LYS A 226 -13.30 16.93 -33.32
N GLN A 227 -14.55 16.47 -33.31
CA GLN A 227 -15.06 15.56 -32.29
C GLN A 227 -14.45 14.16 -32.42
N SER A 228 -14.25 13.68 -33.65
CA SER A 228 -13.56 12.41 -33.91
C SER A 228 -12.09 12.47 -33.47
N HIS A 229 -11.37 13.56 -33.71
CA HIS A 229 -10.00 13.73 -33.24
C HIS A 229 -9.92 13.71 -31.71
N LYS A 230 -10.80 14.45 -31.02
CA LYS A 230 -10.86 14.45 -29.55
C LYS A 230 -11.16 13.07 -28.97
N ALA A 231 -12.09 12.33 -29.59
CA ALA A 231 -12.39 10.95 -29.18
C ALA A 231 -11.20 10.00 -29.40
N ASN A 232 -10.46 10.15 -30.50
CA ASN A 232 -9.29 9.33 -30.80
C ASN A 232 -8.12 9.63 -29.84
N GLU A 233 -7.91 10.89 -29.47
CA GLU A 233 -6.92 11.29 -28.46
C GLU A 233 -7.26 10.71 -27.07
N GLN A 234 -8.53 10.75 -26.68
CA GLN A 234 -9.00 10.12 -25.44
C GLN A 234 -8.81 8.60 -25.45
N HIS A 235 -9.11 7.94 -26.59
CA HIS A 235 -8.91 6.50 -26.74
C HIS A 235 -7.43 6.11 -26.64
N GLN A 236 -6.54 6.88 -27.27
CA GLN A 236 -5.09 6.64 -27.19
C GLN A 236 -4.54 6.87 -25.77
N ALA A 237 -5.03 7.89 -25.06
CA ALA A 237 -4.67 8.13 -23.67
C ALA A 237 -5.13 6.99 -22.75
N LEU A 238 -6.36 6.50 -22.94
CA LEU A 238 -6.89 5.37 -22.20
C LEU A 238 -6.11 4.07 -22.50
N GLU A 239 -5.78 3.80 -23.76
CA GLU A 239 -4.94 2.65 -24.13
C GLU A 239 -3.54 2.72 -23.51
N ALA A 240 -2.92 3.89 -23.48
CA ALA A 240 -1.62 4.08 -22.82
C ALA A 240 -1.74 3.82 -21.30
N GLN A 241 -2.84 4.27 -20.69
CA GLN A 241 -3.12 4.00 -19.29
C GLN A 241 -3.32 2.50 -19.03
N VAL A 242 -4.12 1.81 -19.84
CA VAL A 242 -4.33 0.36 -19.73
C VAL A 242 -3.01 -0.40 -19.92
N LYS A 243 -2.18 -0.02 -20.89
CA LYS A 243 -0.86 -0.64 -21.11
C LYS A 243 0.07 -0.45 -19.91
N SER A 244 0.14 0.75 -19.34
CA SER A 244 0.95 1.01 -18.14
C SER A 244 0.46 0.22 -16.93
N LYS A 245 -0.86 0.15 -16.71
CA LYS A 245 -1.46 -0.66 -15.64
C LYS A 245 -1.19 -2.17 -15.82
N ASN A 246 -1.34 -2.69 -17.04
CA ASN A 246 -1.03 -4.08 -17.35
C ASN A 246 0.45 -4.41 -17.14
N PHE A 247 1.35 -3.48 -17.45
CA PHE A 247 2.77 -3.62 -17.15
C PHE A 247 3.02 -3.70 -15.63
N THR A 248 2.40 -2.82 -14.84
CA THR A 248 2.50 -2.86 -13.37
C THR A 248 1.96 -4.17 -12.79
N ILE A 249 0.81 -4.65 -13.26
CA ILE A 249 0.22 -5.94 -12.83
C ILE A 249 1.18 -7.10 -13.14
N LYS A 250 1.78 -7.10 -14.33
CA LYS A 250 2.78 -8.11 -14.72
C LYS A 250 4.00 -8.09 -13.82
N GLN A 251 4.49 -6.91 -13.43
CA GLN A 251 5.60 -6.76 -12.50
C GLN A 251 5.25 -7.28 -11.10
N GLN A 252 4.07 -6.91 -10.58
CA GLN A 252 3.59 -7.37 -9.27
C GLN A 252 3.41 -8.89 -9.24
N LYS A 253 2.85 -9.49 -10.30
CA LYS A 253 2.70 -10.94 -10.41
C LYS A 253 4.05 -11.67 -10.34
N ARG A 254 5.08 -11.14 -11.01
CA ARG A 254 6.45 -11.70 -10.94
C ARG A 254 7.03 -11.62 -9.53
N GLN A 255 6.84 -10.50 -8.83
CA GLN A 255 7.29 -10.35 -7.44
C GLN A 255 6.58 -11.32 -6.50
N LEU A 256 5.27 -11.50 -6.66
CA LEU A 256 4.48 -12.44 -5.85
C LEU A 256 4.93 -13.89 -6.10
N GLU A 257 5.18 -14.27 -7.35
CA GLU A 257 5.71 -15.60 -7.69
C GLU A 257 7.10 -15.83 -7.09
N ALA A 258 7.96 -14.80 -7.04
CA ALA A 258 9.27 -14.89 -6.40
C ALA A 258 9.16 -15.12 -4.89
N MET A 259 8.35 -14.32 -4.19
CA MET A 259 8.10 -14.50 -2.76
C MET A 259 7.48 -15.88 -2.45
N PHE A 260 6.53 -16.34 -3.26
CA PHE A 260 5.93 -17.66 -3.10
C PHE A 260 6.96 -18.79 -3.25
N ARG A 261 7.90 -18.68 -4.20
CA ARG A 261 8.99 -19.64 -4.35
C ARG A 261 9.91 -19.67 -3.13
N GLU A 262 10.24 -18.51 -2.57
CA GLU A 262 11.06 -18.43 -1.35
C GLU A 262 10.34 -19.06 -0.15
N VAL A 263 9.08 -18.71 0.07
CA VAL A 263 8.25 -19.30 1.13
C VAL A 263 8.18 -20.82 0.97
N LYS A 264 7.94 -21.31 -0.26
CA LYS A 264 7.91 -22.74 -0.54
C LYS A 264 9.26 -23.42 -0.29
N LYS A 265 10.38 -22.75 -0.60
CA LYS A 265 11.74 -23.25 -0.30
C LYS A 265 12.00 -23.33 1.21
N HIS A 266 11.60 -22.31 1.97
CA HIS A 266 11.70 -22.32 3.43
C HIS A 266 10.80 -23.38 4.07
N GLN A 267 9.59 -23.57 3.56
CA GLN A 267 8.68 -24.61 4.03
C GLN A 267 9.21 -26.01 3.73
N ALA A 268 9.72 -26.25 2.52
CA ALA A 268 10.37 -27.51 2.16
C ALA A 268 11.62 -27.79 3.00
N SER A 269 12.42 -26.75 3.32
CA SER A 269 13.58 -26.85 4.21
C SER A 269 13.16 -27.23 5.64
N LYS A 270 12.13 -26.55 6.19
CA LYS A 270 11.56 -26.86 7.51
C LYS A 270 11.00 -28.28 7.57
N ASP A 271 10.30 -28.73 6.53
CA ASP A 271 9.75 -30.09 6.47
C ASP A 271 10.85 -31.15 6.35
N THR A 272 11.93 -30.86 5.61
CA THR A 272 13.13 -31.72 5.53
C THR A 272 13.85 -31.80 6.87
N GLN A 273 13.96 -30.69 7.60
CA GLN A 273 14.57 -30.64 8.93
C GLN A 273 13.71 -31.40 9.96
N LYS A 274 12.38 -31.23 9.93
CA LYS A 274 11.44 -32.00 10.77
C LYS A 274 11.55 -33.50 10.51
N LEU A 275 11.66 -33.91 9.25
CA LEU A 275 11.86 -35.33 8.89
C LEU A 275 13.19 -35.87 9.41
N LYS A 276 14.29 -35.11 9.29
CA LYS A 276 15.61 -35.51 9.81
C LYS A 276 15.59 -35.72 11.33
N ILE A 277 14.98 -34.80 12.07
CA ILE A 277 14.83 -34.90 13.53
C ILE A 277 13.96 -36.11 13.91
N ALA A 278 12.84 -36.32 13.22
CA ALA A 278 11.96 -37.45 13.46
C ALA A 278 12.68 -38.80 13.20
N CYS A 279 13.42 -38.92 12.10
CA CYS A 279 14.21 -40.12 11.80
C CYS A 279 15.29 -40.37 12.85
N ALA A 280 15.99 -39.33 13.30
CA ALA A 280 17.02 -39.46 14.35
C ALA A 280 16.45 -39.99 15.67
N LEU A 281 15.24 -39.56 16.06
CA LEU A 281 14.56 -40.05 17.26
C LEU A 281 14.27 -41.56 17.22
N PHE A 282 14.08 -42.12 16.02
CA PHE A 282 13.88 -43.56 15.82
C PHE A 282 15.19 -44.33 15.57
N GLY A 283 16.31 -43.63 15.43
CA GLY A 283 17.62 -44.20 15.07
C GLY A 283 17.79 -44.46 13.57
N TYR A 284 17.04 -43.77 12.72
CA TYR A 284 17.09 -43.89 11.26
C TYR A 284 17.77 -42.69 10.61
N SER A 285 18.28 -42.89 9.39
CA SER A 285 18.73 -41.78 8.54
C SER A 285 17.60 -41.33 7.63
N ALA A 286 17.53 -40.03 7.31
CA ALA A 286 16.51 -39.51 6.39
C ALA A 286 16.61 -40.10 4.96
N ASN A 287 17.78 -40.66 4.61
CA ASN A 287 18.04 -41.24 3.29
C ASN A 287 17.66 -42.72 3.20
N SER A 288 17.53 -43.43 4.34
CA SER A 288 17.20 -44.86 4.40
C SER A 288 16.14 -45.09 5.48
N ILE A 289 14.88 -44.93 5.09
CA ILE A 289 13.72 -45.14 5.97
C ILE A 289 13.22 -46.58 5.77
N PRO A 290 13.13 -47.39 6.83
CA PRO A 290 12.75 -48.79 6.73
C PRO A 290 11.23 -48.96 6.51
N PRO A 291 10.74 -50.15 6.11
CA PRO A 291 9.33 -50.34 5.73
C PRO A 291 8.36 -50.08 6.90
N PRO A 292 7.10 -49.68 6.62
CA PRO A 292 6.15 -49.20 7.64
C PRO A 292 5.87 -50.21 8.75
N LYS A 293 5.97 -51.51 8.48
CA LYS A 293 5.85 -52.58 9.49
C LYS A 293 6.97 -52.47 10.54
N SER A 294 8.21 -52.26 10.13
CA SER A 294 9.37 -52.14 11.02
C SER A 294 9.32 -50.86 11.87
N ILE A 295 8.85 -49.75 11.31
CA ILE A 295 8.67 -48.48 12.02
C ILE A 295 7.64 -48.63 13.15
N LYS A 296 6.51 -49.30 12.89
CA LYS A 296 5.47 -49.55 13.91
C LYS A 296 5.97 -50.45 15.04
N ILE A 297 6.81 -51.44 14.73
CA ILE A 297 7.45 -52.29 15.75
C ILE A 297 8.41 -51.45 16.61
N ARG A 298 9.26 -50.64 15.99
CA ARG A 298 10.19 -49.75 16.70
C ARG A 298 9.45 -48.72 17.57
N TYR A 299 8.36 -48.16 17.07
CA TYR A 299 7.48 -47.29 17.85
C TYR A 299 6.95 -47.99 19.10
N LYS A 300 6.45 -49.23 18.99
CA LYS A 300 5.96 -49.99 20.15
C LYS A 300 7.06 -50.29 21.19
N GLN A 301 8.32 -50.37 20.76
CA GLN A 301 9.46 -50.52 21.67
C GLN A 301 9.75 -49.19 22.40
N LEU A 302 9.83 -48.09 21.64
CA LEU A 302 10.11 -46.76 22.18
C LEU A 302 8.95 -46.25 23.06
N SER A 303 7.70 -46.54 22.73
CA SER A 303 6.53 -46.12 23.50
C SER A 303 6.47 -46.76 24.89
N LYS A 304 7.12 -47.91 25.10
CA LYS A 304 7.25 -48.53 26.43
C LYS A 304 8.27 -47.81 27.30
N ILE A 305 9.26 -47.16 26.69
CA ILE A 305 10.35 -46.45 27.36
C ILE A 305 9.90 -45.03 27.72
N TYR A 306 9.23 -44.35 26.78
CA TYR A 306 8.74 -42.98 26.96
C TYR A 306 7.34 -42.90 27.57
N HIS A 307 6.77 -44.01 28.06
CA HIS A 307 5.45 -43.98 28.69
C HIS A 307 5.55 -43.30 30.07
N PRO A 308 4.61 -42.41 30.43
CA PRO A 308 4.58 -41.74 31.73
C PRO A 308 4.65 -42.70 32.92
N ASP A 309 3.97 -43.84 32.83
CA ASP A 309 3.89 -44.85 33.89
C ASP A 309 5.22 -45.58 34.20
N LEU A 310 6.23 -45.49 33.33
CA LEU A 310 7.45 -46.31 33.36
C LEU A 310 8.76 -45.48 33.40
N HIS A 311 8.68 -44.18 33.72
CA HIS A 311 9.76 -43.17 33.80
C HIS A 311 9.87 -42.16 32.64
N GLY A 312 8.93 -42.13 31.70
CA GLY A 312 8.87 -41.09 30.65
C GLY A 312 8.06 -39.85 31.05
N SER A 313 8.11 -38.80 30.23
CA SER A 313 7.24 -37.62 30.34
C SER A 313 6.16 -37.60 29.25
N ASP A 314 4.98 -37.04 29.54
CA ASP A 314 3.92 -36.77 28.58
C ASP A 314 4.44 -36.03 27.33
N ASP A 315 5.42 -35.15 27.51
CA ASP A 315 6.02 -34.39 26.42
C ASP A 315 6.91 -35.24 25.51
N GLU A 316 7.58 -36.26 26.07
CA GLU A 316 8.39 -37.20 25.29
C GLU A 316 7.50 -38.13 24.46
N MET A 317 6.38 -38.58 25.04
CA MET A 317 5.40 -39.37 24.32
C MET A 317 4.73 -38.56 23.19
N LYS A 318 4.40 -37.29 23.43
CA LYS A 318 3.93 -36.36 22.38
C LYS A 318 4.95 -36.19 21.26
N ARG A 319 6.24 -36.03 21.57
CA ARG A 319 7.33 -35.92 20.58
C ARG A 319 7.46 -37.20 19.76
N LEU A 320 7.38 -38.37 20.40
CA LEU A 320 7.44 -39.67 19.72
C LEU A 320 6.25 -39.86 18.75
N ASN A 321 5.04 -39.49 19.18
CA ASN A 321 3.83 -39.54 18.35
C ASN A 321 3.91 -38.62 17.14
N ALA A 322 4.40 -37.39 17.34
CA ALA A 322 4.61 -36.43 16.26
C ALA A 322 5.65 -36.96 15.25
N ALA A 323 6.77 -37.50 15.73
CA ALA A 323 7.82 -38.07 14.88
C ALA A 323 7.32 -39.28 14.08
N LEU A 324 6.54 -40.19 14.67
CA LEU A 324 5.93 -41.32 13.97
C LEU A 324 5.06 -40.84 12.79
N LYS A 325 4.20 -39.84 13.05
CA LYS A 325 3.33 -39.25 12.02
C LYS A 325 4.14 -38.65 10.88
N THR A 326 5.18 -37.88 11.19
CA THR A 326 6.05 -37.26 10.19
C THR A 326 6.79 -38.30 9.33
N ILE A 327 7.32 -39.38 9.92
CA ILE A 327 8.00 -40.44 9.16
C ILE A 327 7.02 -41.17 8.24
N LEU A 328 5.87 -41.61 8.77
CA LEU A 328 4.89 -42.37 7.98
C LEU A 328 4.33 -41.57 6.81
N GLN A 329 4.04 -40.27 7.01
CA GLN A 329 3.59 -39.37 5.95
C GLN A 329 4.60 -39.21 4.80
N ASN A 330 5.91 -39.30 5.10
CA ASN A 330 6.95 -39.20 4.07
C ASN A 330 7.25 -40.55 3.40
N VAL A 331 6.99 -41.66 4.08
CA VAL A 331 7.07 -43.01 3.49
C VAL A 331 5.92 -43.24 2.49
N THR A 332 4.73 -42.71 2.74
CA THR A 332 3.57 -42.83 1.83
C THR A 332 3.60 -41.86 0.64
N LYS A 333 4.48 -40.85 0.66
CA LYS A 333 4.63 -39.84 -0.40
C LYS A 333 5.68 -40.21 -1.46
N LYS A 334 6.51 -41.23 -1.20
CA LYS A 334 7.44 -41.81 -2.18
C LYS A 334 6.75 -42.90 -2.97
#